data_AF-A0A252DVU8-F1
#
_entry.id   AF-A0A252DVU8-F1
#
_cell.length_a   1.000
_cell.length_b   1.000
_cell.length_c   1.000
_cell.angle_alpha   90.00
_cell.angle_beta   90.00
_cell.angle_gamma   90.00
#
_symmetry.space_group_name_H-M   'P 1'
#
loop_
_entity.id
_entity.type
_entity.pdbx_description
1 polymer ?
#
loop_
_entity_poly.entity_id
_entity_poly.type
_entity_poly.pdbx_seq_one_letter_code
_entity_poly.pdbx_strand_id
1 'polypeptide(L)' 'MKAQEALNLVDTLLCSNHFGQRLNDIQSAVFVESWLGCTYAEIAKQLSYEHDYIKQVGSLLW' A
#
# COMPACT_ATOMS: atom_id res chain seq x y z
N MET A 1 13.19 9.26 -5.10
CA MET A 1 11.73 9.36 -4.97
C MET A 1 11.38 9.02 -3.53
N LYS A 2 10.76 9.93 -2.77
CA LYS A 2 10.33 9.60 -1.39
C LYS A 2 9.03 8.81 -1.47
N ALA A 3 8.89 7.73 -0.71
CA ALA A 3 7.69 6.90 -0.74
C ALA A 3 6.40 7.70 -0.44
N GLN A 4 6.52 8.77 0.37
CA GLN A 4 5.45 9.73 0.63
C GLN A 4 4.96 10.48 -0.62
N GLU A 5 5.86 10.85 -1.54
CA GLU A 5 5.50 11.55 -2.77
C GLU A 5 4.76 10.60 -3.73
N ALA A 6 5.19 9.34 -3.78
CA ALA A 6 4.50 8.31 -4.55
C ALA A 6 3.09 8.06 -4.01
N LEU A 7 2.93 7.95 -2.68
CA LEU A 7 1.60 7.84 -2.05
C LEU A 7 0.72 9.03 -2.38
N ASN A 8 1.23 10.25 -2.26
CA ASN A 8 0.44 11.45 -2.52
C ASN A 8 0.01 11.55 -3.99
N LEU A 9 0.84 11.06 -4.90
CA LEU A 9 0.53 10.98 -6.32
C LEU A 9 -0.53 9.91 -6.60
N VAL A 10 -0.41 8.73 -5.98
CA VAL A 10 -1.40 7.65 -6.08
C VAL A 10 -2.74 8.09 -5.48
N ASP A 11 -2.77 8.72 -4.32
CA ASP A 11 -4.00 9.27 -3.73
C ASP A 11 -4.64 10.33 -4.63
N THR A 12 -3.84 11.20 -5.24
CA THR A 12 -4.33 12.23 -6.17
C THR A 12 -4.92 11.59 -7.43
N LEU A 13 -4.28 10.54 -7.96
CA LEU A 13 -4.79 9.78 -9.11
C LEU A 13 -6.07 9.02 -8.76
N LEU A 14 -6.13 8.34 -7.61
CA LEU A 14 -7.32 7.63 -7.16
C LEU A 14 -8.51 8.57 -6.90
N CYS A 15 -8.24 9.77 -6.36
CA CYS A 15 -9.26 10.81 -6.19
C CYS A 15 -9.76 11.39 -7.52
N SER A 16 -8.89 11.52 -8.53
CA SER A 16 -9.24 12.12 -9.82
C SER A 16 -9.87 11.14 -10.80
N ASN A 17 -9.52 9.85 -10.74
CA ASN A 17 -9.94 8.85 -11.71
C ASN A 17 -11.32 8.21 -11.42
N HIS A 18 -12.21 8.93 -10.74
CA HIS A 18 -13.58 8.50 -10.42
C HIS A 18 -13.68 7.23 -9.56
N PHE A 19 -12.58 6.77 -8.97
CA PHE A 19 -12.55 5.56 -8.14
C PHE A 19 -13.01 5.83 -6.70
N GLY A 20 -12.95 7.09 -6.22
CA GLY A 20 -13.50 7.52 -4.93
C GLY A 20 -12.92 6.81 -3.69
N GLN A 21 -11.99 5.88 -3.89
CA GLN A 21 -11.37 5.07 -2.87
C GLN A 21 -9.98 5.64 -2.61
N ARG A 22 -9.83 6.28 -1.44
CA ARG A 22 -8.52 6.53 -0.86
C ARG A 22 -7.91 5.21 -0.42
N LEU A 23 -6.59 5.10 -0.51
CA LEU A 23 -5.90 3.97 0.09
C LEU A 23 -6.10 4.04 1.61
N ASN A 24 -6.58 2.94 2.20
CA ASN A 24 -6.60 2.81 3.65
C ASN A 24 -5.16 2.79 4.19
N ASP A 25 -4.96 3.12 5.46
CA ASP A 25 -3.63 3.20 6.10
C ASP A 25 -2.78 1.94 5.84
N ILE A 26 -3.42 0.77 5.85
CA ILE A 26 -2.77 -0.52 5.56
C ILE A 26 -2.36 -0.61 4.09
N GLN A 27 -3.22 -0.22 3.15
CA GLN A 27 -2.89 -0.26 1.72
C GLN A 27 -1.73 0.68 1.41
N SER A 28 -1.73 1.88 2.00
CA SER A 28 -0.64 2.85 1.88
C SER A 28 0.67 2.29 2.46
N ALA A 29 0.61 1.65 3.63
CA ALA A 29 1.77 1.02 4.25
C ALA A 29 2.31 -0.15 3.42
N VAL A 30 1.44 -1.05 2.95
CA VAL A 30 1.82 -2.17 2.08
C VAL A 30 2.43 -1.66 0.78
N PHE A 31 1.87 -0.62 0.18
CA PHE A 31 2.40 0.00 -1.04
C PHE A 31 3.80 0.55 -0.79
N VAL A 32 4.00 1.35 0.26
CA VAL A 32 5.30 1.95 0.60
C VAL A 32 6.34 0.88 0.89
N GLU A 33 6.03 -0.07 1.75
CA GLU A 33 7.00 -1.10 2.14
C GLU A 33 7.34 -2.01 0.95
N SER A 34 6.35 -2.37 0.12
CA SER A 34 6.59 -3.13 -1.12
C SER A 34 7.45 -2.32 -2.10
N TRP A 35 7.23 -1.00 -2.17
CA TRP A 35 8.03 -0.09 -2.98
C TRP A 35 9.47 0.06 -2.46
N LEU A 36 9.68 -0.06 -1.16
CA LEU A 36 11.01 -0.08 -0.52
C LEU A 36 11.72 -1.44 -0.68
N GLY A 37 11.05 -2.46 -1.20
CA GLY A 37 11.59 -3.80 -1.42
C GLY A 37 11.39 -4.76 -0.24
N CYS A 38 10.56 -4.39 0.74
CA CYS A 38 10.20 -5.28 1.84
C CYS A 38 9.24 -6.37 1.37
N THR A 39 9.38 -7.56 1.95
CA THR A 39 8.52 -8.71 1.64
C THR A 39 7.19 -8.61 2.40
N TYR A 40 6.12 -9.19 1.84
CA TYR A 40 4.82 -9.24 2.52
C TYR A 40 4.88 -9.89 3.92
N ALA A 41 5.85 -10.76 4.17
CA ALA A 41 6.06 -11.35 5.49
C ALA A 41 6.65 -10.36 6.51
N GLU A 42 7.57 -9.49 6.08
CA GLU A 42 8.13 -8.43 6.91
C GLU A 42 7.09 -7.35 7.19
N ILE A 43 6.32 -6.98 6.17
CA ILE A 43 5.22 -6.02 6.26
C ILE A 43 4.14 -6.52 7.22
N ALA A 44 3.77 -7.80 7.12
CA ALA A 44 2.84 -8.44 8.05
C ALA A 44 3.31 -8.37 9.50
N LYS A 45 4.60 -8.65 9.75
CA LYS A 45 5.19 -8.54 11.08
C LYS A 45 5.21 -7.10 11.60
N GLN A 46 5.59 -6.14 10.75
CA GLN A 46 5.65 -4.72 11.15
C GLN A 46 4.26 -4.16 11.47
N LEU A 47 3.27 -4.48 10.63
CA LEU A 47 1.90 -3.99 10.78
C LEU A 47 1.07 -4.85 11.74
N SER A 48 1.65 -5.94 12.29
CA SER A 48 0.95 -6.93 13.14
C SER A 48 -0.32 -7.50 12.49
N TYR A 49 -0.25 -7.76 11.18
CA TYR A 49 -1.29 -8.44 10.41
C TYR A 49 -0.85 -9.84 10.00
N GLU A 50 -1.82 -10.65 9.58
CA GLU A 50 -1.57 -11.93 8.96
C GLU A 50 -0.91 -11.78 7.58
N HIS A 51 0.01 -12.70 7.27
CA HIS A 51 0.69 -12.69 5.97
C HIS A 51 -0.29 -12.78 4.80
N ASP A 52 -1.30 -13.65 4.90
CA ASP A 52 -2.31 -13.81 3.86
C ASP A 52 -3.13 -12.53 3.64
N TYR A 53 -3.39 -11.78 4.72
CA TYR A 53 -4.09 -10.50 4.62
C TYR A 53 -3.24 -9.45 3.89
N ILE A 54 -1.97 -9.30 4.25
CA ILE A 54 -1.06 -8.38 3.56
C ILE A 54 -0.85 -8.79 2.10
N LYS A 55 -0.75 -10.09 1.82
CA LYS A 55 -0.65 -10.62 0.46
C LYS A 55 -1.89 -10.30 -0.36
N GLN A 56 -3.08 -10.45 0.23
CA GLN A 56 -4.34 -10.08 -0.41
C GLN A 56 -4.39 -8.57 -0.69
N VAL A 57 -4.02 -7.74 0.28
CA VAL A 57 -3.95 -6.28 0.12
C VAL A 57 -2.95 -5.90 -0.98
N GLY A 58 -1.76 -6.48 -0.98
CA GLY A 58 -0.74 -6.28 -2.01
C GLY A 58 -1.23 -6.71 -3.39
N SER A 59 -1.97 -7.82 -3.49
CA SER A 59 -2.55 -8.29 -4.76
C SER A 59 -3.69 -7.42 -5.30
N LEU A 60 -4.29 -6.55 -4.47
CA LEU A 60 -5.28 -5.56 -4.92
C LEU A 60 -4.61 -4.26 -5.39
N LEU A 61 -3.34 -4.05 -5.06
CA LEU A 61 -2.57 -2.84 -5.41
C LEU A 61 -1.83 -2.96 -6.75
N TRP A 62 -1.54 -4.19 -7.21
CA TRP A 62 -0.86 -4.51 -8.47
C TRP A 62 -1.80 -5.25 -9.42
#